data_AF-A0A3A5V695-F1
#
_entry.id   AF-A0A3A5V695-F1
#
_cell.length_a   1.000
_cell.length_b   1.000
_cell.length_c   1.000
_cell.angle_alpha   90.00
_cell.angle_beta   90.00
_cell.angle_gamma   90.00
#
_symmetry.space_group_name_H-M   'P 1'
#
loop_
_entity.id
_entity.type
_entity.pdbx_description
1 polymer ?
#
loop_
_entity_poly.entity_id
_entity_poly.type
_entity_poly.pdbx_seq_one_letter_code
_entity_poly.pdbx_strand_id
1 'polypeptide(L)'
;MPIDFLNKSWEKHKLDNKVNLRISSCLGPCNMHNVSLLITENENIWLGNLSTEEHYQSIIEWAIETSRNDQNAEISPILRTKVFDYDGDTDDIINRLFLSHSSSQYHRRNTTLQ
;
A
#
# COMPACT_ATOMS: atom_id res chain seq x y z
N MET A 1 6.88 -12.36 -5.37
CA MET A 1 7.09 -11.12 -4.58
C MET A 1 8.18 -11.35 -3.55
N PRO A 2 9.24 -10.51 -3.49
CA PRO A 2 10.39 -10.72 -2.62
C PRO A 2 10.15 -10.16 -1.20
N ILE A 3 9.34 -10.89 -0.41
CA ILE A 3 8.92 -10.47 0.94
C ILE A 3 10.11 -10.19 1.87
N ASP A 4 11.08 -11.10 1.92
CA ASP A 4 12.25 -10.96 2.81
C ASP A 4 13.10 -9.73 2.46
N PHE A 5 13.19 -9.40 1.17
CA PHE A 5 13.91 -8.22 0.69
C PHE A 5 13.24 -6.92 1.15
N LEU A 6 11.91 -6.86 1.06
CA LEU A 6 11.14 -5.71 1.54
C LEU A 6 11.26 -5.55 3.06
N ASN A 7 11.07 -6.64 3.83
CA ASN A 7 11.18 -6.61 5.29
C ASN A 7 12.56 -6.14 5.76
N LYS A 8 13.63 -6.71 5.20
CA LYS A 8 15.02 -6.31 5.52
C LYS A 8 15.29 -4.86 5.18
N SER A 9 14.75 -4.37 4.07
CA SER A 9 14.91 -2.98 3.66
C SER A 9 14.18 -2.03 4.60
N TRP A 10 12.95 -2.37 5.00
CA TRP A 10 12.19 -1.59 5.98
C TRP A 10 12.91 -1.48 7.33
N GLU A 11 13.44 -2.60 7.83
CA GLU A 11 14.23 -2.63 9.07
C GLU A 11 15.52 -1.80 8.94
N LYS A 12 16.28 -2.02 7.87
CA LYS A 12 17.55 -1.31 7.61
C LYS A 12 17.37 0.20 7.57
N HIS A 13 16.25 0.67 7.01
CA HIS A 13 15.96 2.09 6.82
C HIS A 13 15.06 2.68 7.91
N LYS A 14 14.63 1.89 8.92
CA LYS A 14 13.76 2.31 10.03
C LYS A 14 12.48 3.01 9.57
N LEU A 15 11.90 2.48 8.49
CA LEU A 15 10.77 3.10 7.79
C LEU A 15 9.46 2.96 8.57
N ASP A 16 9.35 1.99 9.46
CA ASP A 16 8.17 1.68 10.27
C ASP A 16 7.61 2.87 11.06
N ASN A 17 8.44 3.86 11.40
CA ASN A 17 8.01 5.06 12.11
C ASN A 17 7.24 6.07 11.25
N LYS A 18 7.34 5.97 9.91
CA LYS A 18 6.85 6.97 8.96
C LYS A 18 6.07 6.38 7.79
N VAL A 19 6.49 5.21 7.30
CA VAL A 19 5.90 4.50 6.18
C VAL A 19 5.70 3.03 6.58
N ASN A 20 4.45 2.63 6.78
CA ASN A 20 4.12 1.26 7.19
C ASN A 20 4.19 0.29 6.00
N LEU A 21 4.89 -0.83 6.18
CA LEU A 21 4.81 -1.96 5.24
C LEU A 21 3.72 -2.94 5.70
N ARG A 22 2.76 -3.23 4.83
CA ARG A 22 1.76 -4.28 5.04
C ARG A 22 1.80 -5.29 3.90
N ILE A 23 1.97 -6.56 4.24
CA ILE A 23 2.02 -7.66 3.29
C ILE A 23 0.72 -8.46 3.44
N SER A 24 -0.08 -8.47 2.38
CA SER A 24 -1.36 -9.18 2.32
C SER A 24 -1.35 -10.22 1.22
N SER A 25 -2.06 -11.34 1.42
CA SER A 25 -2.25 -12.37 0.39
C SER A 25 -3.19 -11.93 -0.75
N CYS A 26 -4.07 -10.96 -0.51
CA CYS A 26 -4.98 -10.43 -1.51
C CYS A 26 -5.33 -8.96 -1.22
N LEU A 27 -5.25 -8.12 -2.25
CA LEU A 27 -5.67 -6.71 -2.20
C LEU A 27 -6.96 -6.44 -2.98
N GLY A 28 -7.48 -7.39 -3.78
CA GLY A 28 -8.73 -7.22 -4.51
C GLY A 28 -8.60 -7.24 -6.04
N PRO A 29 -7.69 -6.46 -6.69
CA PRO A 29 -7.56 -6.46 -8.16
C PRO A 29 -7.08 -7.82 -8.71
N CYS A 30 -8.02 -8.76 -8.90
CA CYS A 30 -7.72 -10.15 -9.27
C CYS A 30 -7.17 -10.30 -10.70
N ASN A 31 -7.33 -9.28 -11.54
CA ASN A 31 -6.81 -9.25 -12.92
C ASN A 31 -5.35 -8.78 -13.01
N MET A 32 -4.76 -8.30 -11.91
CA MET A 32 -3.37 -7.84 -11.86
C MET A 32 -2.53 -8.74 -10.95
N HIS A 33 -1.31 -9.07 -11.39
CA HIS A 33 -0.38 -9.87 -10.61
C HIS A 33 0.54 -8.96 -9.79
N ASN A 34 0.93 -9.41 -8.59
CA ASN A 34 1.87 -8.71 -7.70
C ASN A 34 1.50 -7.23 -7.52
N VAL A 35 0.35 -7.00 -6.90
CA VAL A 35 -0.21 -5.66 -6.68
C VAL A 35 0.39 -5.03 -5.42
N SER A 36 0.66 -3.74 -5.49
CA SER A 36 0.98 -2.91 -4.32
C SER A 36 0.11 -1.66 -4.32
N LEU A 37 -0.28 -1.23 -3.13
CA LEU A 37 -1.04 0.00 -2.90
C LEU A 37 -0.15 0.95 -2.11
N LEU A 38 0.20 2.08 -2.72
CA LEU A 38 0.89 3.17 -2.03
C LEU A 38 -0.18 4.14 -1.51
N ILE A 39 -0.20 4.37 -0.20
CA ILE A 39 -1.18 5.23 0.46
C ILE A 39 -0.44 6.46 0.95
N THR A 40 -0.90 7.63 0.51
CA THR A 40 -0.44 8.94 0.99
C THR A 40 -1.61 9.75 1.50
N GLU A 41 -1.35 10.91 2.09
CA GLU A 41 -2.43 11.80 2.54
C GLU A 41 -3.28 12.35 1.38
N ASN A 42 -2.71 12.46 0.18
CA ASN A 42 -3.37 13.08 -0.96
C ASN A 42 -3.99 12.07 -1.93
N GLU A 43 -3.36 10.89 -2.06
CA GLU A 43 -3.73 9.92 -3.08
C GLU A 43 -3.36 8.48 -2.71
N ASN A 44 -4.10 7.56 -3.34
CA ASN A 44 -3.88 6.13 -3.31
C ASN A 44 -3.44 5.69 -4.70
N ILE A 45 -2.28 5.04 -4.77
CA ILE A 45 -1.65 4.70 -6.05
C ILE A 45 -1.52 3.20 -6.17
N TRP A 46 -2.22 2.65 -7.15
CA TRP A 46 -2.26 1.22 -7.45
C TRP A 46 -1.15 0.86 -8.43
N LEU A 47 -0.28 -0.07 -8.02
CA LEU A 47 0.81 -0.60 -8.82
C LEU A 47 0.58 -2.07 -9.13
N GLY A 48 0.62 -2.45 -10.40
CA GLY A 48 0.38 -3.81 -10.86
C GLY A 48 1.53 -4.36 -11.69
N ASN A 49 1.55 -5.68 -11.89
CA ASN A 49 2.54 -6.38 -12.71
C ASN A 49 4.00 -6.15 -12.26
N LEU A 50 4.21 -6.09 -10.94
CA LEU A 50 5.53 -5.96 -10.34
C LEU A 50 6.30 -7.28 -10.43
N SER A 51 7.16 -7.41 -11.44
CA SER A 51 7.87 -8.67 -11.75
C SER A 51 9.38 -8.66 -11.54
N THR A 52 10.05 -7.50 -11.50
CA THR A 52 11.51 -7.41 -11.42
C THR A 52 11.97 -6.83 -10.08
N GLU A 53 13.25 -7.06 -9.74
CA GLU A 53 13.87 -6.50 -8.54
C GLU A 53 13.87 -4.96 -8.57
N GLU A 54 14.08 -4.34 -9.74
CA GLU A 54 14.08 -2.87 -9.87
C GLU A 54 12.72 -2.25 -9.48
N HIS A 55 11.61 -2.95 -9.70
CA HIS A 55 10.30 -2.48 -9.25
C HIS A 55 10.25 -2.39 -7.72
N TYR A 56 10.70 -3.43 -7.01
CA TYR A 56 10.67 -3.45 -5.55
C TYR A 56 11.71 -2.51 -4.94
N GLN A 57 12.87 -2.38 -5.57
CA GLN A 57 13.88 -1.38 -5.22
C GLN A 57 13.30 0.05 -5.35
N SER A 58 12.55 0.33 -6.42
CA SER A 58 11.90 1.63 -6.59
C SER A 58 10.83 1.92 -5.55
N ILE A 59 10.11 0.89 -5.06
CA ILE A 59 9.15 1.04 -3.95
C ILE A 59 9.90 1.39 -2.65
N ILE A 60 11.03 0.74 -2.39
CA ILE A 60 11.87 1.04 -1.22
C ILE A 60 12.39 2.48 -1.30
N GLU A 61 12.89 2.92 -2.46
CA GLU A 61 13.37 4.28 -2.67
C GLU A 61 12.24 5.30 -2.46
N TRP A 62 11.06 5.05 -3.00
CA TRP A 62 9.89 5.88 -2.76
C TRP A 62 9.54 5.98 -1.26
N ALA A 63 9.58 4.86 -0.53
CA ALA A 63 9.31 4.85 0.91
C ALA A 63 10.38 5.59 1.72
N ILE A 64 11.65 5.48 1.34
CA ILE A 64 12.75 6.23 1.96
C ILE A 64 12.54 7.74 1.76
N GLU A 65 12.25 8.18 0.54
CA GLU A 65 12.01 9.61 0.27
C GLU A 65 10.75 10.13 0.98
N THR A 66 9.68 9.33 1.00
CA THR A 66 8.45 9.66 1.73
C THR A 66 8.69 9.75 3.24
N SER A 67 9.58 8.94 3.80
CA SER A 67 9.92 9.01 5.24
C SER A 67 10.72 10.26 5.63
N ARG A 68 11.39 10.90 4.66
CA ARG A 68 12.26 12.07 4.87
C ARG A 68 11.50 13.37 4.69
N ASN A 69 10.56 13.41 3.75
CA ASN A 69 9.85 14.61 3.36
C ASN A 69 8.42 14.56 3.92
N ASP A 70 7.97 15.65 4.55
CA ASP A 70 6.54 15.82 4.89
C ASP A 70 5.67 16.06 3.62
N GLN A 71 6.26 15.95 2.43
CA GLN A 71 5.61 16.09 1.13
C GLN A 71 5.75 14.77 0.36
N ASN A 72 4.66 14.34 -0.30
CA ASN A 72 4.59 13.13 -1.10
C ASN A 72 5.79 12.98 -2.04
N ALA A 73 6.55 11.88 -1.90
CA ALA A 73 7.64 11.59 -2.82
C ALA A 73 7.11 11.28 -4.23
N GLU A 74 7.80 11.79 -5.25
CA GLU A 74 7.44 11.49 -6.63
C GLU A 74 7.66 10.01 -6.96
N ILE A 75 6.72 9.44 -7.71
CA ILE A 75 6.87 8.09 -8.26
C ILE A 75 7.91 8.09 -9.38
N SER A 76 8.86 7.17 -9.28
CA SER A 76 9.90 6.98 -10.29
C SER A 76 9.32 6.56 -11.65
N PRO A 77 9.98 6.89 -12.78
CA PRO A 77 9.46 6.56 -14.11
C PRO A 77 9.13 5.08 -14.31
N ILE A 78 9.91 4.17 -13.73
CA ILE A 78 9.66 2.73 -13.84
C ILE A 78 8.36 2.33 -13.13
N LEU A 79 8.06 2.89 -11.97
CA LEU A 79 6.80 2.64 -11.27
C LEU A 79 5.61 3.32 -11.95
N ARG A 80 5.79 4.47 -12.60
CA ARG A 80 4.71 5.10 -13.39
C ARG A 80 4.18 4.18 -14.48
N THR A 81 5.03 3.35 -15.09
CA THR A 81 4.59 2.34 -16.07
C THR A 81 3.77 1.19 -15.47
N LYS A 82 3.68 1.12 -14.14
CA LYS A 82 2.95 0.10 -13.38
C LYS A 82 1.69 0.63 -12.74
N VAL A 83 1.45 1.94 -12.82
CA VAL A 83 0.22 2.56 -12.34
C VAL A 83 -0.95 2.07 -13.19
N PHE A 84 -2.05 1.70 -12.52
CA PHE A 84 -3.30 1.34 -13.17
C PHE A 84 -4.48 1.87 -12.38
N ASP A 85 -5.60 2.12 -13.06
CA ASP A 85 -6.85 2.51 -12.41
C ASP A 85 -7.55 1.26 -11.85
N TYR A 86 -7.99 1.36 -10.60
CA TYR A 86 -8.81 0.34 -9.95
C TYR A 86 -10.12 0.96 -9.49
N ASP A 87 -11.23 0.47 -10.04
CA ASP A 87 -12.59 0.94 -9.79
C ASP A 87 -13.29 0.22 -8.62
N GLY A 88 -12.58 -0.68 -7.94
CA GLY A 88 -13.09 -1.38 -6.77
C GLY A 88 -13.15 -0.50 -5.52
N ASP A 89 -13.79 -1.02 -4.48
CA ASP A 89 -13.94 -0.34 -3.18
C ASP A 89 -12.59 -0.24 -2.45
N THR A 90 -11.84 0.81 -2.78
CA THR A 90 -10.51 1.10 -2.23
C THR A 90 -10.61 1.43 -0.74
N ASP A 91 -11.69 2.08 -0.31
CA ASP A 91 -11.92 2.44 1.09
C ASP A 91 -12.08 1.18 1.96
N ASP A 92 -12.83 0.18 1.50
CA ASP A 92 -12.95 -1.10 2.20
C ASP A 92 -11.60 -1.85 2.31
N ILE A 93 -10.75 -1.76 1.29
CA ILE A 93 -9.40 -2.36 1.32
C ILE A 93 -8.53 -1.62 2.34
N ILE A 94 -8.52 -0.29 2.28
CA ILE A 94 -7.82 0.59 3.21
C ILE A 94 -8.28 0.34 4.64
N ASN A 95 -9.58 0.31 4.89
CA ASN A 95 -10.13 0.04 6.21
C ASN A 95 -9.68 -1.32 6.74
N ARG A 96 -9.69 -2.38 5.92
CA ARG A 96 -9.16 -3.70 6.34
C ARG A 96 -7.66 -3.66 6.63
N LEU A 97 -6.90 -2.89 5.86
CA LEU A 97 -5.48 -2.70 6.12
C LEU A 97 -5.26 -1.93 7.43
N PHE A 98 -6.03 -0.91 7.76
CA PHE A 98 -5.81 -0.08 8.95
C PHE A 98 -6.47 -0.63 10.23
N LEU A 99 -7.59 -1.35 10.15
CA LEU A 99 -8.37 -1.83 11.31
C LEU A 99 -7.80 -3.06 12.01
N SER A 100 -6.67 -3.62 11.56
CA SER A 100 -6.07 -4.82 12.18
C SER A 100 -5.51 -4.61 13.60
N HIS A 101 -5.79 -3.49 14.28
CA HIS A 101 -5.47 -3.22 15.69
C HIS A 101 -6.58 -2.56 16.53
N SER A 102 -7.83 -2.43 16.04
CA SER A 102 -8.95 -2.02 16.90
C SER A 102 -9.91 -3.19 17.14
N SER A 103 -9.47 -4.15 17.96
CA SER A 103 -10.40 -5.00 18.69
C SER A 103 -11.12 -4.13 19.72
N SER A 104 -12.25 -3.51 19.33
CA SER A 104 -13.46 -3.34 20.15
C SER A 104 -14.39 -2.30 19.51
N GLN A 105 -15.62 -2.75 19.22
CA GLN A 105 -16.83 -1.95 19.01
C GLN A 105 -17.00 -1.26 17.65
N TYR A 106 -17.44 -2.04 16.66
CA TYR A 106 -18.47 -1.54 15.74
C TYR A 106 -19.71 -2.41 15.84
N HIS A 107 -20.56 -2.07 16.81
CA HIS A 107 -21.91 -2.59 16.90
C HIS A 107 -22.72 -1.96 15.76
N ARG A 108 -22.91 -2.68 14.64
CA ARG A 108 -23.88 -2.27 13.62
C ARG A 108 -25.27 -2.31 14.24
N ARG A 109 -25.79 -1.14 14.64
CA ARG A 109 -27.24 -0.94 14.79
C ARG A 109 -27.82 -0.77 13.40
N ASN A 110 -28.40 -1.83 12.85
CA ASN A 110 -29.37 -1.72 11.77
C ASN A 110 -30.65 -1.14 12.39
N THR A 111 -30.87 0.16 12.26
CA THR A 111 -32.19 0.75 12.46
C THR A 111 -32.86 0.82 11.10
N THR A 112 -33.82 -0.08 10.89
CA THR A 112 -34.79 -0.05 9.80
C THR A 112 -35.54 1.27 9.78
N LEU A 113 -35.60 1.92 8.62
CA LEU A 113 -36.64 2.89 8.25
C LEU A 113 -36.81 2.88 6.73
N GLN A 114 -37.77 2.08 6.24
CA GLN A 114 -38.95 2.49 5.46
C GLN A 114 -39.84 1.28 5.23
#